data_AF-A0A0V0SYV0-F1
#
_entry.id   AF-A0A0V0SYV0-F1
#
_cell.length_a   1.000
_cell.length_b   1.000
_cell.length_c   1.000
_cell.angle_alpha   90.00
_cell.angle_beta   90.00
_cell.angle_gamma   90.00
#
_symmetry.space_group_name_H-M   'P 1'
#
loop_
_entity.id
_entity.type
_entity.pdbx_description
1 polymer ?
#
loop_
_entity_poly.entity_id
_entity_poly.type
_entity_poly.pdbx_seq_one_letter_code
_entity_poly.pdbx_strand_id
1 'polypeptide(L)' 'MWRSAQQPSTKIDLKEDPIHTQERTRCPLCQKFHDISACTQFLTSDVDERWRIAKRLGLCHSCLKKGHRKIECR' A
#
# COMPACT_ATOMS: atom_id res chain seq x y z
N MET A 1 21.72 22.50 55.66
CA MET A 1 21.87 22.51 54.19
C MET A 1 21.89 21.07 53.70
N TRP A 2 20.74 20.53 53.25
CA TRP A 2 20.69 19.24 52.55
C TRP A 2 19.82 19.43 51.30
N ARG A 3 20.39 19.09 50.15
CA ARG A 3 19.81 19.32 48.83
C ARG A 3 18.90 18.13 48.50
N SER A 4 17.59 18.34 48.41
CA SER A 4 16.70 17.32 47.87
C SER A 4 16.75 17.38 46.35
N ALA A 5 17.40 16.37 45.76
CA ALA A 5 17.42 16.14 44.33
C ALA A 5 16.00 15.84 43.83
N GLN A 6 15.46 16.74 43.01
CA GLN A 6 14.24 16.51 42.25
C GLN A 6 14.53 15.46 41.18
N GLN A 7 13.84 14.32 41.23
CA GLN A 7 13.90 13.32 40.16
C GLN A 7 13.17 13.87 38.92
N PRO A 8 13.77 13.83 37.71
CA PRO A 8 13.02 14.05 36.49
C PRO A 8 12.34 12.73 36.11
N SER A 9 11.02 12.63 36.33
CA SER A 9 10.23 11.56 35.76
C SER A 9 10.14 11.80 34.25
N THR A 10 10.82 10.95 33.48
CA THR A 10 10.83 10.98 32.02
C THR A 10 9.40 10.79 31.51
N LYS A 11 8.80 11.86 30.97
CA LYS A 11 7.59 11.78 30.17
C LYS A 11 7.92 11.00 28.89
N ILE A 12 7.55 9.74 28.88
CA ILE A 12 7.44 8.96 27.65
C ILE A 12 6.13 9.36 26.99
N ASP A 13 6.19 10.37 26.11
CA ASP A 13 5.11 10.69 25.18
C ASP A 13 4.95 9.51 24.21
N LEU A 14 4.12 8.53 24.60
CA LEU A 14 3.62 7.49 23.72
C LEU A 14 2.74 8.16 22.66
N LYS A 15 3.36 8.55 21.55
CA LYS A 15 2.64 8.93 20.33
C LYS A 15 1.96 7.66 19.84
N GLU A 16 0.67 7.52 20.11
CA GLU A 16 -0.14 6.47 19.50
C GLU A 16 -0.17 6.74 18.00
N ASP A 17 0.67 6.02 17.25
CA ASP A 17 0.53 5.96 15.80
C ASP A 17 -0.88 5.42 15.51
N PRO A 18 -1.71 6.13 14.72
CA PRO A 18 -3.01 5.59 14.35
C PRO A 18 -2.75 4.24 13.68
N ILE A 19 -3.31 3.18 14.26
CA ILE A 19 -3.27 1.84 13.69
C ILE A 19 -3.93 1.96 12.31
N HIS A 20 -3.11 2.14 11.28
CA HIS A 20 -3.54 2.10 9.90
C HIS A 20 -3.86 0.64 9.64
N THR A 21 -5.11 0.25 9.93
CA THR A 21 -5.67 -0.99 9.43
C THR A 21 -5.68 -0.84 7.92
N GLN A 22 -4.57 -1.19 7.26
CA GLN A 22 -4.55 -1.40 5.83
C GLN A 22 -5.61 -2.46 5.59
N GLU A 23 -6.78 -2.04 5.10
CA GLU A 23 -7.77 -2.97 4.60
C GLU A 23 -7.02 -3.88 3.65
N ARG A 24 -6.95 -5.18 3.99
CA ARG A 24 -6.16 -6.12 3.22
C ARG A 24 -6.78 -6.19 1.83
N THR A 25 -6.18 -5.48 0.88
CA THR A 25 -6.70 -5.41 -0.48
C THR A 25 -6.49 -6.77 -1.13
N ARG A 26 -7.57 -7.31 -1.72
CA ARG A 26 -7.51 -8.53 -2.50
C ARG A 26 -7.10 -8.19 -3.93
N CYS A 27 -6.13 -8.94 -4.43
CA CYS A 27 -5.68 -8.85 -5.81
C CYS A 27 -6.87 -9.08 -6.76
N PRO A 28 -7.18 -8.14 -7.67
CA PRO A 28 -8.31 -8.31 -8.59
C PRO A 28 -8.10 -9.42 -9.64
N LEU A 29 -6.87 -9.92 -9.80
CA LEU A 29 -6.54 -11.01 -10.71
C LEU A 29 -6.66 -12.39 -10.04
N CYS A 30 -5.98 -12.60 -8.91
CA CYS A 30 -5.85 -13.92 -8.28
C CYS A 30 -6.59 -14.07 -6.94
N GLN A 31 -7.25 -13.00 -6.46
CA GLN A 31 -8.05 -12.95 -5.23
C GLN A 31 -7.29 -13.20 -3.91
N LYS A 32 -5.95 -13.31 -3.96
CA LYS A 32 -5.08 -13.37 -2.77
C LYS A 32 -4.83 -11.97 -2.18
N PHE A 33 -4.38 -11.90 -0.93
CA PHE A 33 -4.09 -10.63 -0.24
C PHE A 33 -2.74 -10.05 -0.66
N HIS A 34 -2.76 -9.26 -1.73
CA HIS A 34 -1.66 -8.41 -2.20
C HIS A 34 -2.18 -7.46 -3.29
N ASP A 35 -1.43 -6.39 -3.55
CA ASP A 35 -1.66 -5.54 -4.71
C ASP A 35 -1.31 -6.25 -6.02
N ILE A 36 -1.96 -5.87 -7.13
CA ILE A 36 -1.69 -6.46 -8.45
C ILE A 36 -0.23 -6.29 -8.90
N SER A 37 0.45 -5.24 -8.45
CA SER A 37 1.88 -5.01 -8.69
C SER A 37 2.78 -6.11 -8.10
N ALA A 38 2.32 -6.79 -7.04
CA ALA A 38 3.02 -7.91 -6.40
C ALA A 38 2.45 -9.28 -6.83
N CYS A 39 1.49 -9.32 -7.76
CA CYS A 39 0.84 -10.56 -8.16
C CYS A 39 1.75 -11.39 -9.08
N THR A 40 2.19 -12.56 -8.61
CA THR A 40 3.02 -13.47 -9.41
C THR A 40 2.40 -13.81 -10.76
N GLN A 41 1.09 -14.09 -10.83
CA GLN A 41 0.42 -14.41 -12.10
C GLN A 41 0.50 -13.25 -13.12
N PHE A 42 0.41 -12.01 -12.64
CA PHE A 42 0.54 -10.81 -13.46
C PHE A 42 2.01 -10.56 -13.88
N LEU A 43 2.94 -10.78 -12.95
CA LEU A 43 4.37 -10.63 -13.22
C LEU A 43 4.91 -11.70 -14.17
N THR A 44 4.34 -12.90 -14.18
CA THR A 44 4.74 -13.97 -15.10
C THR A 44 4.04 -13.90 -16.46
N SER A 45 3.03 -13.06 -16.64
CA SER A 45 2.38 -12.89 -17.94
C SER A 45 3.24 -12.06 -18.88
N ASP A 46 3.13 -12.34 -20.19
CA ASP A 46 3.75 -11.54 -21.24
C ASP A 46 3.14 -10.13 -21.32
N VAL A 47 3.77 -9.25 -22.12
CA VAL A 47 3.38 -7.84 -22.23
C VAL A 47 1.95 -7.68 -22.78
N ASP A 48 1.56 -8.49 -23.76
CA ASP A 48 0.23 -8.44 -24.37
C ASP A 48 -0.84 -8.90 -23.39
N GLU A 49 -0.54 -9.94 -22.61
CA GLU A 49 -1.42 -10.44 -21.57
C GLU A 49 -1.55 -9.45 -20.40
N ARG A 50 -0.45 -8.81 -19.97
CA ARG A 50 -0.52 -7.73 -18.98
C ARG A 50 -1.41 -6.58 -19.45
N TRP A 51 -1.34 -6.23 -20.74
CA TRP A 51 -2.20 -5.21 -21.32
C TRP A 51 -3.67 -5.63 -21.32
N ARG A 52 -3.96 -6.88 -21.74
CA ARG A 52 -5.31 -7.47 -21.69
C ARG A 52 -5.87 -7.51 -20.26
N ILE A 53 -5.07 -7.94 -19.29
CA ILE A 53 -5.45 -7.99 -17.87
C ILE A 53 -5.77 -6.59 -17.35
N ALA A 54 -4.87 -5.62 -17.54
CA ALA A 54 -5.08 -4.25 -17.07
C ALA A 54 -6.35 -3.64 -17.68
N LYS A 55 -6.58 -3.85 -18.99
CA LYS A 55 -7.80 -3.40 -19.68
C LYS A 55 -9.06 -4.06 -19.10
N ARG A 56 -9.05 -5.38 -18.93
CA ARG A 56 -10.18 -6.17 -18.39
C ARG A 56 -10.52 -5.76 -16.95
N LEU A 57 -9.51 -5.43 -16.14
CA LEU A 57 -9.68 -5.03 -14.74
C LEU A 57 -9.90 -3.52 -14.55
N GLY A 58 -9.94 -2.74 -15.64
CA GLY A 58 -10.14 -1.28 -15.59
C GLY A 58 -9.00 -0.52 -14.92
N LEU A 59 -7.78 -1.01 -15.08
CA LEU A 59 -6.58 -0.45 -14.46
C LEU A 59 -5.82 0.43 -15.46
N CYS A 60 -5.21 1.49 -14.96
CA CYS A 60 -4.25 2.27 -15.71
C CYS A 60 -3.06 1.39 -16.10
N HIS A 61 -2.74 1.34 -17.39
CA HIS A 61 -1.63 0.54 -17.90
C HIS A 61 -0.25 0.95 -17.37
N SER A 62 -0.12 2.16 -16.82
CA SER A 62 1.15 2.67 -16.28
C SER A 62 1.31 2.42 -14.78
N CYS A 63 0.33 2.80 -13.96
CA CYS A 63 0.46 2.70 -12.49
C CYS A 63 -0.38 1.58 -11.86
N LEU A 64 -1.18 0.85 -12.66
CA LEU A 64 -2.06 -0.24 -12.23
C LEU A 64 -3.15 0.16 -11.22
N LYS A 65 -3.42 1.46 -11.04
CA LYS A 65 -4.52 1.98 -10.22
C LYS A 65 -5.77 2.20 -11.08
N LYS A 66 -6.93 2.22 -10.42
CA LYS A 66 -8.23 2.54 -11.05
C LYS A 66 -8.42 4.06 -11.15
N GLY A 67 -9.40 4.47 -11.95
CA GLY A 67 -9.96 5.82 -11.92
C GLY A 67 -9.34 6.85 -12.88
N HIS A 68 -8.37 6.45 -13.71
CA HIS A 68 -7.78 7.35 -14.70
C HIS A 68 -7.22 6.58 -15.90
N ARG A 69 -7.03 7.27 -17.02
CA ARG A 69 -6.34 6.76 -18.21
C ARG A 69 -4.84 7.04 -18.13
N LYS A 70 -4.04 6.36 -18.95
CA LYS A 70 -2.58 6.59 -19.02
C LYS A 70 -2.21 8.06 -19.22
N ILE A 71 -2.97 8.81 -20.02
CA ILE A 71 -2.76 10.23 -20.29
C ILE A 71 -2.95 11.14 -19.05
N GLU A 72 -3.64 10.63 -18.03
CA GLU A 72 -3.92 11.33 -16.75
C GLU A 72 -3.06 10.75 -15.61
N CYS A 73 -2.15 9.82 -15.90
CA CYS A 73 -1.31 9.17 -14.90
C CYS A 73 -0.23 10.15 -14.43
N ARG A 74 -0.18 10.40 -13.12
CA ARG A 74 0.79 11.29 -12.46
C ARG A 74 1.66 10.50 -11.48
#